data_AF-K9QSV5-F1
#
_entry.id   AF-K9QSV5-F1
#
_cell.length_a   1.000
_cell.length_b   1.000
_cell.length_c   1.000
_cell.angle_alpha   90.00
_cell.angle_beta   90.00
_cell.angle_gamma   90.00
#
_symmetry.space_group_name_H-M   'P 1'
#
loop_
_entity.id
_entity.type
_entity.pdbx_description
1 polymer ?
#
loop_
_entity_poly.entity_id
_entity_poly.type
_entity_poly.pdbx_seq_one_letter_code
_entity_poly.pdbx_strand_id
1 'polypeptide(L)' 'MVSSELLNTLQGLSRAEKLYVVQVLISELAQQETDLIKPEQSYPVWSPYDAFEAANTMLEVLQATKNQNNV' A
#
# COMPACT_ATOMS: atom_id res chain seq x y z
N MET A 1 3.91 6.28 18.17
CA MET A 1 3.41 4.94 18.56
C MET A 1 2.01 5.10 19.15
N VAL A 2 1.11 4.14 18.90
CA VAL A 2 -0.26 4.16 19.46
C VAL A 2 -0.20 3.95 20.97
N SER A 3 -0.97 4.73 21.74
CA SER A 3 -1.03 4.61 23.20
C SER A 3 -1.55 3.23 23.62
N SER A 4 -0.93 2.63 24.65
CA SER A 4 -1.38 1.38 25.25
C SER A 4 -2.79 1.46 25.83
N GLU A 5 -3.17 2.63 26.34
CA GLU A 5 -4.52 2.89 26.86
C GLU A 5 -5.57 2.78 25.74
N LEU A 6 -5.28 3.36 24.57
CA LEU A 6 -6.15 3.29 23.41
C LEU A 6 -6.30 1.85 22.90
N LEU A 7 -5.20 1.08 22.86
CA LEU A 7 -5.24 -0.32 22.47
C LEU A 7 -6.10 -1.17 23.42
N ASN A 8 -5.99 -0.94 24.72
CA ASN A 8 -6.80 -1.65 25.71
C ASN A 8 -8.29 -1.34 25.54
N THR A 9 -8.63 -0.07 25.29
CA THR A 9 -10.02 0.35 25.02
C THR A 9 -10.56 -0.30 23.74
N LEU A 10 -9.79 -0.31 22.66
CA LEU A 10 -10.18 -0.96 21.40
C LEU A 10 -10.32 -2.48 21.56
N GLN A 11 -9.52 -3.13 22.40
CA GLN A 11 -9.62 -4.56 22.67
C GLN A 11 -10.90 -4.93 23.41
N GLY A 12 -11.41 -4.07 24.29
CA GLY A 12 -12.65 -4.26 25.05
C GLY A 12 -13.94 -4.19 24.21
N LEU A 13 -13.87 -3.64 22.99
CA LEU A 13 -15.02 -3.53 22.10
C LEU A 13 -15.49 -4.89 21.57
N SER A 14 -16.80 -5.01 21.35
CA SER A 14 -17.39 -6.12 20.60
C SER A 14 -16.91 -6.13 19.15
N ARG A 15 -17.09 -7.28 18.45
CA ARG A 15 -16.70 -7.39 17.04
C ARG A 15 -17.39 -6.36 16.16
N ALA A 16 -18.66 -6.05 16.41
CA ALA A 16 -19.41 -5.07 15.63
C ALA A 16 -18.87 -3.65 15.83
N GLU A 17 -18.58 -3.27 17.08
CA GLU A 17 -18.01 -1.96 17.41
C GLU A 17 -16.60 -1.78 16.84
N LYS A 18 -15.77 -2.83 16.87
CA LYS A 18 -14.44 -2.81 16.23
C LYS A 18 -14.55 -2.55 14.72
N LEU A 19 -15.46 -3.24 14.05
CA LEU A 19 -15.69 -3.05 12.61
C LEU A 19 -16.20 -1.64 12.32
N TYR A 20 -17.07 -1.09 13.17
CA TYR A 20 -17.54 0.28 13.03
C TYR A 20 -16.41 1.30 13.18
N VAL A 21 -15.54 1.15 14.18
CA VAL A 21 -14.36 2.02 14.37
C VAL A 21 -13.45 1.97 13.14
N VAL A 22 -13.18 0.77 12.61
CA VAL A 22 -12.39 0.62 11.37
C VAL A 22 -13.06 1.33 10.20
N GLN A 23 -14.38 1.21 10.04
CA GLN A 23 -15.11 1.88 8.96
C GLN A 23 -15.02 3.40 9.05
N VAL A 24 -15.15 3.97 10.26
CA VAL A 24 -14.98 5.41 10.49
C VAL A 24 -13.57 5.85 10.09
N LEU A 25 -12.54 5.17 10.59
CA LEU A 25 -11.14 5.51 10.30
C LEU A 25 -10.81 5.40 8.81
N ILE A 26 -11.29 4.37 8.12
CA ILE A 26 -11.10 4.22 6.67
C ILE A 26 -11.78 5.37 5.92
N SER A 27 -12.97 5.79 6.34
CA SER A 27 -13.70 6.90 5.72
C SER A 27 -12.98 8.24 5.90
N GLU A 28 -12.41 8.47 7.08
CA GLU A 28 -11.59 9.65 7.37
C GLU A 28 -10.31 9.68 6.53
N LEU A 29 -9.59 8.56 6.44
CA LEU A 29 -8.39 8.44 5.61
C LEU A 29 -8.70 8.70 4.13
N ALA A 30 -9.79 8.12 3.62
CA ALA A 30 -10.21 8.34 2.24
C ALA A 30 -10.55 9.82 1.95
N GLN A 31 -11.11 10.55 2.91
CA GLN A 31 -11.35 12.00 2.79
C GLN A 31 -10.08 12.84 2.87
N GLN A 32 -9.06 12.38 3.60
CA GLN A 32 -7.75 13.03 3.58
C GLN A 32 -7.01 12.80 2.25
N GLU A 33 -7.31 11.69 1.57
CA GLU A 33 -6.72 11.31 0.28
C GLU A 33 -7.44 11.92 -0.95
N THR A 34 -8.54 12.65 -0.76
CA THR A 34 -9.27 13.29 -1.88
C THR A 34 -8.45 14.36 -2.64
N ASP A 35 -7.36 14.86 -2.05
CA ASP A 35 -6.42 15.81 -2.67
C ASP A 35 -5.22 15.13 -3.36
N LEU A 36 -5.16 13.79 -3.40
CA LEU A 36 -4.07 13.07 -4.08
C LEU A 36 -4.07 13.34 -5.59
N ILE A 37 -5.25 13.48 -6.19
CA ILE A 37 -5.42 13.74 -7.62
C ILE A 37 -5.99 15.14 -7.80
N LYS A 38 -5.09 16.11 -7.92
CA LYS A 38 -5.42 17.50 -8.24
C LYS A 38 -6.03 17.60 -9.65
N PRO A 39 -7.14 18.36 -9.82
CA PRO A 39 -7.67 18.69 -11.13
C PRO A 39 -6.62 19.50 -11.92
N GLU A 40 -6.64 19.38 -13.25
CA GLU A 40 -5.68 20.04 -14.18
C GLU A 40 -4.22 19.58 -14.05
N GLN A 41 -3.93 18.54 -13.27
CA GLN A 41 -2.59 17.97 -13.14
C GLN A 41 -2.44 16.75 -14.08
N SER A 42 -1.44 16.77 -14.95
CA SER A 42 -1.08 15.59 -15.76
C SER A 42 -0.22 14.65 -14.91
N TYR A 43 -0.74 13.44 -14.65
CA TYR A 43 0.00 12.37 -13.98
C TYR A 43 0.69 11.51 -15.03
N PRO A 44 1.97 11.13 -14.81
CA PRO A 44 2.63 10.23 -15.73
C PRO A 44 1.84 8.93 -15.81
N VAL A 45 1.54 8.48 -17.03
CA VAL A 45 0.96 7.16 -17.23
C VAL A 45 2.03 6.15 -16.82
N TRP A 46 1.83 5.46 -15.71
CA TRP A 46 2.65 4.30 -15.34
C TRP A 46 2.28 3.13 -16.26
N SER A 47 2.70 3.24 -17.52
CA SER A 47 2.58 2.18 -18.50
C SER A 47 3.80 1.26 -18.38
N PRO A 48 3.61 -0.06 -18.29
CA PRO A 48 4.71 -1.03 -18.38
C PRO A 48 5.50 -0.92 -19.70
N TYR A 49 4.96 -0.24 -20.72
CA TYR A 49 5.56 -0.11 -22.03
C TYR A 49 6.93 0.59 -22.00
N ASP A 50 7.08 1.63 -21.16
CA ASP A 50 8.33 2.40 -21.03
C ASP A 50 9.12 2.03 -19.76
N ALA A 51 8.71 0.97 -19.04
CA ALA A 51 9.35 0.50 -17.81
C ALA A 51 10.57 -0.39 -18.09
N PHE A 52 11.45 0.04 -19.00
CA PHE A 52 12.63 -0.72 -19.43
C PHE A 52 13.57 -1.07 -18.27
N GLU A 53 13.70 -0.18 -17.29
CA GLU A 53 14.53 -0.40 -16.09
C GLU A 53 13.98 -1.52 -15.20
N ALA A 54 12.65 -1.57 -15.02
CA ALA A 54 11.99 -2.63 -14.27
C ALA A 54 12.14 -3.99 -14.98
N ALA A 55 11.97 -4.00 -16.31
CA ALA A 55 12.18 -5.20 -17.11
C ALA A 55 13.64 -5.70 -17.04
N ASN A 56 14.62 -4.80 -17.11
CA ASN A 56 16.03 -5.15 -16.96
C ASN A 56 16.33 -5.74 -15.58
N THR A 57 15.80 -5.11 -14.51
CA THR A 57 15.95 -5.60 -13.14
C THR A 57 15.38 -7.02 -12.99
N MET A 58 14.21 -7.29 -13.57
CA MET A 58 13.64 -8.64 -13.56
C MET A 58 14.52 -9.65 -14.31
N LEU A 59 15.11 -9.27 -15.45
CA LEU A 59 16.03 -10.14 -16.19
C LEU A 59 17.29 -10.47 -15.39
N GLU A 60 17.89 -9.49 -14.70
CA GLU A 60 19.05 -9.70 -13.85
C GLU A 60 18.75 -10.68 -12.70
N VAL A 61 17.58 -10.54 -12.06
CA VAL A 61 17.12 -11.46 -11.02
C VAL A 61 16.92 -12.88 -11.55
N LEU A 62 16.34 -13.02 -12.74
CA LEU A 62 16.16 -14.32 -13.40
C LEU A 62 17.50 -14.97 -13.77
N GLN A 63 18.49 -14.19 -14.18
CA GLN A 63 19.84 -14.70 -14.48
C GLN A 63 20.57 -15.13 -13.21
N ALA A 64 20.50 -14.31 -12.15
CA ALA A 64 21.07 -14.65 -10.84
C ALA A 64 20.48 -15.95 -10.29
N THR A 65 19.16 -16.13 -10.37
CA THR A 65 18.49 -17.36 -9.91
C THR A 65 18.79 -18.57 -10.80
N LYS A 66 18.89 -18.40 -12.13
CA LYS A 66 19.35 -19.47 -13.03
C LYS A 66 20.77 -19.92 -12.70
N ASN A 67 21.67 -18.99 -12.42
CA ASN A 67 23.05 -19.32 -12.08
C ASN A 67 23.16 -20.02 -10.72
N GLN A 68 22.28 -19.69 -9.76
CA GLN A 68 22.19 -20.40 -8.47
C GLN A 68 21.62 -21.83 -8.58
N ASN A 69 20.80 -22.11 -9.60
CA ASN A 69 20.22 -23.44 -9.83
C ASN A 69 21.10 -24.37 -10.70
N ASN A 70 22.23 -23.87 -11.23
CA ASN A 70 23.19 -24.66 -12.03
C ASN A 70 24.51 -24.92 -11.27
N VAL A 71 24.47 -24.89 -9.93
CA VAL A 71 25.58 -25.26 -9.03
C VAL A 71 25.18 -26.47 -8.20
#